data_AF-X1F118-F1
#
_entry.id   AF-X1F118-F1
#
_cell.length_a   1.000
_cell.length_b   1.000
_cell.length_c   1.000
_cell.angle_alpha   90.00
_cell.angle_beta   90.00
_cell.angle_gamma   90.00
#
_symmetry.space_group_name_H-M   'P 1'
#
loop_
_entity.id
_entity.type
_entity.pdbx_description
1 polymer ?
#
loop_
_entity_poly.entity_id
_entity_poly.type
_entity_poly.pdbx_seq_one_letter_code
_entity_poly.pdbx_strand_id
1 'polypeptide(L)'
;MLKPKIICVTGGKDGTGKTLVAVNLAILFKNRGYKVLLIDGDVENPNTFLLLNAKLKNKTEVLYFLPKIIEDKCNKCGLCAENCETHALLYIKDSYPIPIS
;
A
#
# COMPACT_ATOMS: atom_id res chain seq x y z
N MET A 1 -22.34 10.41 -24.56
CA MET A 1 -21.86 10.34 -23.16
C MET A 1 -20.62 11.21 -23.05
N LEU A 2 -20.55 12.17 -22.12
CA LEU A 2 -19.35 13.02 -21.97
C LEU A 2 -18.22 12.23 -21.30
N LYS A 3 -17.01 12.29 -21.87
CA LYS A 3 -15.81 11.68 -21.29
C LYS A 3 -15.38 12.45 -20.03
N PRO A 4 -15.04 11.78 -18.92
CA PRO A 4 -14.50 12.47 -17.75
C PRO A 4 -13.11 13.03 -18.06
N LYS A 5 -12.75 14.15 -17.43
CA LYS A 5 -11.36 14.64 -17.42
C LYS A 5 -10.58 13.83 -16.37
N ILE A 6 -9.42 13.32 -16.74
CA ILE A 6 -8.55 12.54 -15.86
C ILE A 6 -7.34 13.38 -15.50
N ILE A 7 -7.04 13.48 -14.21
CA ILE A 7 -5.88 14.20 -13.68
C ILE A 7 -5.10 13.21 -12.83
N CYS A 8 -3.84 12.99 -13.18
CA CYS A 8 -2.91 12.18 -12.39
C CYS A 8 -2.01 13.10 -11.56
N VAL A 9 -1.97 12.89 -10.25
CA VAL A 9 -1.05 13.58 -9.35
C VAL A 9 0.10 12.63 -9.03
N THR A 10 1.30 12.98 -9.48
CA THR A 10 2.51 12.16 -9.31
C THR A 10 3.68 13.03 -8.81
N GLY A 11 4.79 12.40 -8.46
CA GLY A 11 6.01 13.07 -8.00
C GLY A 11 7.16 12.09 -7.82
N GLY A 12 8.39 12.59 -7.80
CA GLY A 12 9.59 11.75 -7.91
C GLY A 12 10.12 11.11 -6.62
N LYS A 13 9.62 11.49 -5.44
CA LYS A 13 10.05 10.96 -4.15
C LYS A 13 8.87 10.82 -3.18
N ASP A 14 9.04 10.02 -2.15
CA ASP A 14 8.07 9.90 -1.08
C ASP A 14 8.10 11.10 -0.13
N GLY A 15 6.97 11.37 0.50
CA GLY A 15 6.80 12.54 1.37
C GLY A 15 6.65 13.89 0.65
N THR A 16 6.63 13.94 -0.69
CA THR A 16 6.48 15.22 -1.44
C THR A 16 5.06 15.82 -1.41
N GLY A 17 4.12 15.21 -0.68
CA GLY A 17 2.75 15.73 -0.54
C GLY A 17 1.79 15.38 -1.68
N LYS A 18 2.11 14.38 -2.51
CA LYS A 18 1.27 13.92 -3.65
C LYS A 18 -0.19 13.69 -3.24
N THR A 19 -0.41 12.90 -2.20
CA THR A 19 -1.73 12.56 -1.66
C THR A 19 -2.49 13.79 -1.14
N LEU A 20 -1.78 14.72 -0.48
CA LEU A 20 -2.36 15.96 0.02
C LEU A 20 -2.88 16.83 -1.13
N VAL A 21 -2.11 16.96 -2.20
CA VAL A 21 -2.51 17.71 -3.41
C VAL A 21 -3.72 17.04 -4.07
N ALA A 22 -3.70 15.72 -4.25
CA ALA A 22 -4.79 14.97 -4.87
C ALA A 22 -6.12 15.13 -4.10
N VAL A 23 -6.09 14.99 -2.78
CA VAL A 23 -7.27 15.14 -1.91
C VAL A 23 -7.85 16.56 -1.99
N ASN A 24 -6.99 17.59 -1.87
CA ASN A 24 -7.45 18.97 -1.91
C ASN A 24 -7.99 19.38 -3.28
N LEU A 25 -7.41 18.89 -4.38
CA LEU A 25 -7.96 19.08 -5.72
C LEU A 25 -9.36 18.45 -5.85
N ALA A 26 -9.54 17.23 -5.33
CA ALA A 26 -10.84 16.57 -5.35
C ALA A 26 -11.91 17.35 -4.57
N ILE A 27 -11.56 17.85 -3.37
CA ILE A 27 -12.45 18.70 -2.55
C ILE A 27 -12.78 20.01 -3.28
N LEU A 28 -11.79 20.67 -3.87
CA LEU A 28 -11.99 21.91 -4.63
C LEU A 28 -12.97 21.72 -5.78
N PHE A 29 -12.79 20.67 -6.60
CA PHE A 29 -13.69 20.40 -7.72
C PHE A 29 -15.10 20.02 -7.25
N LYS A 30 -15.21 19.22 -6.17
CA LYS A 30 -16.50 18.91 -5.55
C LYS A 30 -17.21 20.19 -5.10
N ASN A 31 -16.50 21.10 -4.42
CA ASN A 31 -17.07 22.36 -3.93
C ASN A 31 -17.49 23.30 -5.07
N ARG A 32 -16.91 23.13 -6.27
CA ARG A 32 -17.32 23.84 -7.50
C ARG A 32 -18.48 23.16 -8.25
N GLY A 33 -19.07 22.11 -7.68
CA GLY A 33 -20.24 21.42 -8.25
C GLY A 33 -19.92 20.30 -9.25
N TYR A 34 -18.65 19.92 -9.42
CA TYR A 34 -18.28 18.80 -10.29
C TYR A 34 -18.52 17.45 -9.59
N LYS A 35 -18.90 16.43 -10.37
CA LYS A 35 -18.85 15.03 -9.94
C LYS A 35 -17.39 14.57 -9.99
N VAL A 36 -16.85 14.17 -8.84
CA VAL A 36 -15.43 13.83 -8.69
C VAL A 36 -15.30 12.38 -8.21
N LEU A 37 -14.40 11.64 -8.85
CA LEU A 37 -13.90 10.35 -8.37
C LEU A 37 -12.43 10.53 -8.01
N LEU A 38 -12.09 10.30 -6.73
CA LEU A 38 -10.71 10.25 -6.26
C LEU A 38 -10.30 8.78 -6.17
N ILE A 39 -9.17 8.44 -6.79
CA ILE A 39 -8.58 7.10 -6.75
C ILE A 39 -7.21 7.24 -6.11
N ASP A 40 -6.97 6.47 -5.06
CA ASP A 40 -5.64 6.34 -4.45
C ASP A 40 -4.86 5.29 -5.25
N GLY A 41 -3.86 5.73 -6.00
CA GLY A 41 -3.03 4.86 -6.83
C GLY A 41 -1.82 4.26 -6.09
N ASP A 42 -1.62 4.65 -4.83
CA ASP A 42 -0.55 4.13 -3.98
C ASP A 42 -0.98 2.77 -3.40
N VAL A 43 -0.49 1.68 -4.00
CA VAL A 43 -0.82 0.31 -3.60
C VAL A 43 -0.10 -0.08 -2.31
N GLU A 44 1.09 0.47 -2.07
CA GLU A 44 1.92 0.14 -0.92
C GLU A 44 1.40 0.81 0.35
N ASN A 45 0.98 2.08 0.25
CA ASN A 45 0.54 2.84 1.41
C ASN A 45 -0.60 3.84 1.08
N PRO A 46 -1.82 3.34 0.81
CA PRO A 46 -2.96 4.21 0.52
C PRO A 46 -3.35 5.03 1.76
N ASN A 47 -3.39 6.36 1.61
CA ASN A 47 -3.52 7.31 2.71
C ASN A 47 -4.66 8.33 2.55
N THR A 48 -5.35 8.35 1.40
CA THR A 48 -6.44 9.31 1.12
C THR A 48 -7.57 9.27 2.17
N PHE A 49 -7.94 8.09 2.66
CA PHE A 49 -9.02 7.95 3.64
C PHE A 49 -8.71 8.62 4.98
N LEU A 50 -7.44 8.63 5.41
CA LEU A 50 -6.99 9.31 6.61
C LEU A 50 -7.17 10.82 6.49
N LEU A 51 -6.69 11.40 5.37
CA LEU A 51 -6.81 12.84 5.10
C LEU A 51 -8.26 13.29 4.95
N LEU A 52 -9.13 12.42 4.44
CA LEU A 52 -10.56 12.67 4.33
C LEU A 52 -11.34 12.38 5.62
N ASN A 53 -10.68 11.86 6.65
CA ASN A 53 -11.32 11.33 7.87
C ASN A 53 -12.50 10.38 7.53
N ALA A 54 -12.30 9.54 6.51
CA ALA A 54 -13.33 8.67 5.94
C ALA A 54 -13.23 7.25 6.50
N LYS A 55 -14.38 6.62 6.73
CA LYS A 55 -14.45 5.18 7.04
C LYS A 55 -14.53 4.39 5.73
N LEU A 56 -13.54 3.52 5.49
CA LEU A 56 -13.54 2.60 4.36
C LEU A 56 -14.72 1.63 4.45
N LYS A 57 -15.38 1.39 3.31
CA LYS A 57 -16.50 0.46 3.13
C LYS A 57 -16.19 -0.50 1.98
N ASN A 58 -16.96 -1.59 1.86
CA ASN A 58 -16.82 -2.58 0.77
C ASN A 58 -15.42 -3.20 0.69
N LYS A 59 -14.85 -3.53 1.85
CA LYS A 59 -13.56 -4.23 1.90
C LYS A 59 -13.73 -5.62 1.31
N THR A 60 -12.74 -6.03 0.53
CA THR A 60 -12.61 -7.40 0.03
C THR A 60 -11.30 -7.94 0.55
N GLU A 61 -11.29 -9.19 1.01
CA GLU A 61 -10.05 -9.84 1.39
C GLU A 61 -9.18 -10.05 0.14
N VAL A 62 -7.92 -9.64 0.24
CA VAL A 62 -6.91 -9.89 -0.78
C VAL A 62 -5.96 -10.94 -0.19
N LEU A 63 -5.96 -12.12 -0.79
CA LEU A 63 -5.05 -13.19 -0.38
C LEU A 63 -3.69 -12.94 -1.01
N TYR A 64 -2.65 -12.99 -0.18
CA TYR A 64 -1.27 -12.95 -0.61
C TYR A 64 -0.50 -14.10 0.04
N PHE A 65 0.60 -14.48 -0.60
CA PHE A 65 1.46 -15.52 -0.07
C PHE A 65 2.23 -15.00 1.15
N LEU A 66 2.11 -15.69 2.28
CA LEU A 66 2.92 -15.45 3.47
C LEU A 66 3.81 -16.69 3.72
N PRO A 67 5.14 -16.55 3.70
CA PRO A 67 6.02 -17.68 3.95
C PRO A 67 5.80 -18.22 5.37
N LYS A 68 5.74 -19.55 5.50
CA LYS A 68 5.61 -20.23 6.78
C LYS A 68 6.85 -21.04 7.07
N ILE A 69 7.51 -20.76 8.19
CA ILE A 69 8.64 -21.57 8.66
C ILE A 69 8.11 -22.82 9.37
N ILE A 70 8.63 -23.98 8.97
CA ILE A 70 8.37 -25.25 9.64
C ILE A 70 9.59 -25.50 10.53
N GLU A 71 9.48 -25.17 11.82
CA GLU A 71 10.61 -25.23 12.77
C GLU A 71 11.27 -26.60 12.82
N ASP A 72 10.48 -27.68 12.83
CA ASP A 72 10.96 -29.07 12.84
C ASP A 72 11.86 -29.42 11.65
N LYS A 73 11.75 -28.68 10.54
CA LYS A 73 12.57 -28.88 9.32
C LYS A 73 13.62 -27.79 9.12
N CYS A 74 13.64 -26.76 9.97
CA CYS A 74 14.48 -25.60 9.80
C CYS A 74 15.80 -25.80 10.54
N ASN A 75 16.90 -25.79 9.78
CA ASN A 75 18.26 -25.82 10.33
C ASN A 75 18.83 -24.41 10.61
N LYS A 76 17.98 -23.37 10.58
CA LYS A 76 18.37 -21.97 10.83
C LYS A 76 19.49 -21.47 9.93
N CYS A 77 19.57 -21.95 8.67
CA CYS A 77 20.62 -21.54 7.74
C CYS A 77 20.44 -20.13 7.15
N GLY A 78 19.23 -19.56 7.21
CA GLY A 78 18.94 -18.24 6.62
C GLY A 78 18.66 -18.23 5.12
N LEU A 79 18.89 -19.34 4.41
CA LEU A 79 18.74 -19.41 2.94
C LEU A 79 17.35 -18.97 2.46
N CYS A 80 16.29 -19.27 3.20
CA CYS A 80 14.94 -18.81 2.86
C CYS A 80 14.79 -17.28 2.92
N ALA A 81 15.44 -16.60 3.86
CA ALA A 81 15.42 -15.14 3.97
C ALA A 81 16.26 -14.46 2.87
N GLU A 82 17.31 -15.12 2.39
CA GLU A 82 18.12 -14.64 1.26
C GLU A 82 17.38 -14.74 -0.09
N ASN A 83 16.54 -15.75 -0.26
CA ASN A 83 15.85 -16.02 -1.53
C ASN A 83 14.42 -15.47 -1.60
N CYS A 84 13.82 -15.03 -0.49
CA CYS A 84 12.50 -14.41 -0.52
C CYS A 84 12.59 -12.94 -0.96
N GLU A 85 11.44 -12.38 -1.36
CA GLU A 85 11.28 -10.95 -1.64
C GLU A 85 11.81 -10.08 -0.50
N THR A 86 12.30 -8.88 -0.83
CA THR A 86 12.77 -7.91 0.16
C THR A 86 11.69 -7.67 1.22
N HIS A 87 12.08 -7.71 2.49
CA HIS A 87 11.18 -7.57 3.64
C HIS A 87 10.14 -8.68 3.82
N ALA A 88 10.27 -9.85 3.19
CA ALA A 88 9.38 -10.98 3.45
C ALA A 88 9.74 -11.75 4.74
N LEU A 89 11.04 -11.84 5.07
CA LEU A 89 11.55 -12.56 6.23
C LEU A 89 12.65 -11.75 6.94
N LEU A 90 12.59 -11.68 8.27
CA LEU A 90 13.69 -11.24 9.11
C LEU A 90 14.49 -12.46 9.55
N TYR A 91 15.80 -12.47 9.31
CA TYR A 91 16.69 -13.51 9.80
C TYR A 91 17.79 -12.91 10.67
N ILE A 92 17.91 -13.48 11.87
CA ILE A 92 19.01 -13.21 12.80
C ILE A 92 19.83 -14.50 12.84
N LYS A 93 21.16 -14.38 12.82
CA LYS A 93 22.06 -15.53 12.83
C LYS A 93 21.68 -16.51 13.95
N ASP A 94 21.65 -17.80 13.63
CA ASP A 94 21.33 -18.90 14.56
C ASP A 94 19.90 -18.85 15.14
N SER A 95 19.00 -18.08 14.51
CA SER A 95 17.59 -17.91 14.88
C SER A 95 16.65 -18.50 13.83
N TYR A 96 15.40 -18.78 14.20
CA TYR A 96 14.39 -19.07 13.19
C TYR A 96 14.07 -17.79 12.39
N PRO A 97 13.97 -17.86 11.06
CA PRO A 97 13.47 -16.74 10.26
C PRO A 97 12.05 -16.37 10.68
N ILE A 98 11.76 -15.07 10.74
CA ILE A 98 10.48 -14.53 11.17
C ILE A 98 9.79 -13.91 9.96
N PRO A 99 8.62 -14.41 9.52
CA PRO A 99 7.83 -13.74 8.50
C PRO A 99 7.44 -12.33 8.93
N ILE A 100 7.71 -11.37 8.05
CA ILE A 100 7.31 -9.98 8.22
C ILE A 100 5.98 -9.84 7.46
N SER A 101 4.92 -9.50 8.18
CA SER A 101 3.57 -9.27 7.66
C SER A 101 3.29 -7.78 7.50
#